data_AF-A0A9J6ADI8-F1
#
_entry.id   AF-A0A9J6ADI8-F1
#
_cell.length_a   1.000
_cell.length_b   1.000
_cell.length_c   1.000
_cell.angle_alpha   90.00
_cell.angle_beta   90.00
_cell.angle_gamma   90.00
#
_symmetry.space_group_name_H-M   'P 1'
#
loop_
_entity.id
_entity.type
_entity.pdbx_description
1 polymer ?
#
loop_
_entity_poly.entity_id
_entity_poly.type
_entity_poly.pdbx_seq_one_letter_code
_entity_poly.pdbx_strand_id
1 'polypeptide(L)'
;MNFSGQVKSEQECILAQARQHIAMQKMAFEASGMTIPGTEIGPVVTAEIPTKVLCLTEVITPQELFDDVEYGEILEDMKEEGQKFGDLIDVVIPRPEPEQKMVDGFGKVFLEYSDTIGCTKAKAALGGRKFGWNTAVAIFYPEDKYYKKDYAS
;
A
#
# COMPACT_ATOMS: atom_id res chain seq x y z
N MET A 1 17.43 51.13 43.11
CA MET A 1 16.21 50.31 43.35
C MET A 1 15.77 49.75 42.00
N ASN A 2 15.55 48.44 41.96
CA ASN A 2 15.56 47.58 40.77
C ASN A 2 14.35 47.77 39.85
N PHE A 3 14.60 47.99 38.55
CA PHE A 3 13.63 47.91 37.45
C PHE A 3 14.05 46.75 36.52
N SER A 4 13.83 45.50 36.93
CA SER A 4 14.28 44.34 36.14
C SER A 4 13.43 43.08 36.35
N GLY A 5 12.15 43.22 36.70
CA GLY A 5 11.26 42.08 37.00
C GLY A 5 10.14 41.81 35.98
N GLN A 6 9.54 42.84 35.37
CA GLN A 6 8.29 42.64 34.62
C GLN A 6 8.46 42.26 33.13
N VAL A 7 9.52 42.74 32.47
CA VAL A 7 9.64 42.59 31.00
C VAL A 7 9.99 41.15 30.58
N LYS A 8 10.66 40.36 31.45
CA LYS A 8 11.01 38.97 31.16
C LYS A 8 9.79 38.06 31.02
N SER A 9 8.75 38.28 31.82
CA SER A 9 7.54 37.43 31.82
C SER A 9 6.71 37.62 30.56
N GLU A 10 6.59 38.84 30.05
CA GLU A 10 5.85 39.12 28.81
C GLU A 10 6.58 38.55 27.58
N GLN A 11 7.91 38.66 27.54
CA GLN A 11 8.72 38.04 26.47
C GLN A 11 8.64 36.51 26.48
N GLU A 12 8.63 35.88 27.65
CA GLU A 12 8.45 34.42 27.77
C GLU A 12 7.04 33.98 27.38
N CYS A 13 6.01 34.77 27.69
CA CYS A 13 4.64 34.51 27.27
C CYS A 13 4.49 34.54 25.74
N ILE A 14 5.04 35.56 25.08
CA ILE A 14 5.02 35.69 23.62
C ILE A 14 5.78 34.53 22.96
N LEU A 15 6.93 34.13 23.52
CA LEU A 15 7.71 33.01 23.01
C LEU A 15 6.99 31.66 23.19
N ALA A 16 6.32 31.46 24.33
CA ALA A 16 5.51 30.28 24.58
C ALA A 16 4.32 30.20 23.63
N GLN A 17 3.63 31.32 23.41
CA GLN A 17 2.51 31.41 22.49
C GLN A 17 2.94 31.17 21.04
N ALA A 18 4.09 31.71 20.61
CA ALA A 18 4.64 31.45 19.28
C ALA A 18 5.01 29.97 19.08
N ARG A 19 5.64 29.34 20.09
CA ARG A 19 5.96 27.90 20.05
C ARG A 19 4.71 27.03 19.97
N GLN A 20 3.67 27.36 20.73
CA GLN A 20 2.39 26.64 20.68
C GLN A 20 1.68 26.81 19.34
N HIS A 21 1.69 28.02 18.77
CA HIS A 21 1.09 28.28 17.46
C HIS A 21 1.82 27.51 16.35
N ILE A 22 3.16 27.50 16.36
CA ILE A 22 3.98 26.70 15.43
C ILE A 22 3.70 25.21 15.58
N ALA A 23 3.58 24.71 16.81
CA ALA A 23 3.27 23.29 17.07
C ALA A 23 1.88 22.90 16.54
N MET A 24 0.86 23.75 16.72
CA MET A 24 -0.47 23.51 16.15
C MET A 24 -0.49 23.58 14.62
N GLN A 25 0.21 24.56 14.03
CA GLN A 25 0.33 24.66 12.56
C GLN A 25 1.08 23.46 11.97
N LYS A 26 2.10 22.92 12.65
CA LYS A 26 2.79 21.69 12.25
C LYS A 26 1.88 20.46 12.29
N MET A 27 1.10 20.28 13.35
CA MET A 27 0.13 19.17 13.41
C MET A 27 -0.96 19.28 12.33
N ALA A 28 -1.44 20.49 12.03
CA ALA A 28 -2.43 20.71 10.96
C ALA A 28 -1.83 20.50 9.54
N PHE A 29 -0.54 20.79 9.36
CA PHE A 29 0.17 20.55 8.11
C PHE A 29 0.40 19.05 7.85
N GLU A 30 0.79 18.29 8.87
CA GLU A 30 0.93 16.84 8.79
C GLU A 30 -0.42 16.13 8.56
N ALA A 31 -1.53 16.70 9.02
CA ALA A 31 -2.86 16.14 8.83
C ALA A 31 -3.52 16.48 7.47
N SER A 32 -3.03 17.48 6.72
CA SER A 32 -3.70 17.98 5.51
C SER A 32 -3.12 17.47 4.19
N GLY A 33 -2.02 16.71 4.20
CA GLY A 33 -1.50 16.03 3.00
C GLY A 33 -1.20 16.94 1.80
N MET A 34 -0.98 18.24 2.02
CA MET A 34 -0.77 19.22 0.94
C MET A 34 0.72 19.38 0.64
N THR A 35 1.15 18.89 -0.51
CA THR A 35 2.54 18.94 -0.99
C THR A 35 2.95 20.35 -1.42
N ILE A 36 4.07 20.87 -0.90
CA ILE A 36 4.70 22.13 -1.30
C ILE A 36 5.81 21.84 -2.33
N PRO A 37 5.89 22.55 -3.48
CA PRO A 37 6.98 22.35 -4.43
C PRO A 37 8.28 22.98 -3.89
N GLY A 38 9.36 22.19 -3.73
CA GLY A 38 10.73 22.72 -3.63
C GLY A 38 11.63 22.28 -2.46
N THR A 39 11.19 21.45 -1.52
CA THR A 39 12.07 20.96 -0.43
C THR A 39 11.95 19.44 -0.24
N GLU A 40 13.09 18.80 -0.08
CA GLU A 40 13.35 17.37 -0.22
C GLU A 40 12.88 16.52 1.00
N ILE A 41 12.46 15.28 0.69
CA ILE A 41 12.50 14.04 1.52
C ILE A 41 11.91 14.04 2.95
N GLY A 42 10.60 14.26 3.08
CA GLY A 42 9.78 13.50 4.05
C GLY A 42 9.26 12.21 3.40
N PRO A 43 8.69 11.22 4.14
CA PRO A 43 8.04 10.09 3.50
C PRO A 43 6.95 10.65 2.57
N VAL A 44 7.20 10.55 1.27
CA VAL A 44 6.21 10.80 0.24
C VAL A 44 5.13 9.76 0.49
N VAL A 45 4.07 10.17 1.18
CA VAL A 45 2.80 9.47 1.07
C VAL A 45 2.33 9.75 -0.35
N THR A 46 2.84 8.98 -1.32
CA THR A 46 2.16 8.85 -2.60
C THR A 46 0.79 8.32 -2.22
N ALA A 47 -0.23 9.17 -2.24
CA ALA A 47 -1.60 8.74 -2.05
C ALA A 47 -1.89 7.73 -3.17
N GLU A 48 -1.78 6.44 -2.84
CA GLU A 48 -2.08 5.39 -3.80
C GLU A 48 -3.57 5.51 -4.14
N ILE A 49 -3.88 5.68 -5.42
CA ILE A 49 -5.26 5.76 -5.88
C ILE A 49 -5.85 4.35 -5.80
N PRO A 50 -6.87 4.10 -4.95
CA PRO A 50 -7.44 2.77 -4.83
C PRO A 50 -8.09 2.32 -6.13
N THR A 51 -7.80 1.09 -6.53
CA THR A 51 -8.43 0.42 -7.67
C THR A 51 -9.20 -0.81 -7.18
N LYS A 52 -9.95 -1.43 -8.08
CA LYS A 52 -10.61 -2.71 -7.81
C LYS A 52 -9.68 -3.92 -7.85
N VAL A 53 -8.44 -3.75 -8.31
CA VAL A 53 -7.50 -4.85 -8.53
C VAL A 53 -6.32 -4.72 -7.57
N LEU A 54 -6.07 -5.75 -6.77
CA LEU A 54 -4.90 -5.87 -5.91
C LEU A 54 -3.86 -6.75 -6.57
N CYS A 55 -2.59 -6.33 -6.58
CA CYS A 55 -1.47 -7.17 -6.93
C CYS A 55 -0.69 -7.53 -5.66
N LEU A 56 -0.51 -8.83 -5.43
CA LEU A 56 0.32 -9.39 -4.38
C LEU A 56 1.60 -9.97 -5.00
N THR A 57 2.74 -9.63 -4.42
CA THR A 57 4.04 -10.23 -4.78
C THR A 57 4.69 -10.83 -3.54
N GLU A 58 5.68 -11.70 -3.75
CA GLU A 58 6.42 -12.39 -2.68
C GLU A 58 5.57 -13.35 -1.83
N VAL A 59 4.37 -13.72 -2.33
CA VAL A 59 3.44 -14.67 -1.66
C VAL A 59 3.55 -16.10 -2.17
N ILE A 60 4.20 -16.30 -3.33
CA ILE A 60 4.37 -17.59 -3.99
C ILE A 60 5.79 -17.64 -4.56
N THR A 61 6.45 -18.78 -4.47
CA THR A 61 7.68 -19.02 -5.21
C THR A 61 7.33 -19.50 -6.63
N PRO A 62 7.92 -18.92 -7.68
CA PRO A 62 7.49 -19.23 -9.05
C PRO A 62 7.61 -20.72 -9.44
N GLN A 63 8.42 -21.49 -8.72
CA GLN A 63 8.59 -22.93 -8.89
C GLN A 63 7.30 -23.71 -8.58
N GLU A 64 6.52 -23.26 -7.60
CA GLU A 64 5.27 -23.88 -7.17
C GLU A 64 4.17 -23.76 -8.24
N LEU A 65 4.36 -22.84 -9.20
CA LEU A 65 3.43 -22.61 -10.30
C LEU A 65 3.65 -23.55 -11.50
N PHE A 66 4.66 -24.41 -11.49
CA PHE A 66 4.86 -25.38 -12.58
C PHE A 66 4.02 -26.65 -12.40
N ASP A 67 3.69 -27.01 -11.17
CA ASP A 67 2.85 -28.18 -10.87
C ASP A 67 1.36 -27.79 -10.88
N ASP A 68 0.54 -28.60 -11.56
CA ASP A 68 -0.90 -28.30 -11.72
C ASP A 68 -1.70 -28.50 -10.43
N VAL A 69 -1.26 -29.40 -9.55
CA VAL A 69 -1.93 -29.66 -8.27
C VAL A 69 -1.62 -28.52 -7.31
N GLU A 70 -0.35 -28.17 -7.16
CA GLU A 70 0.09 -27.07 -6.30
C GLU A 70 -0.49 -25.72 -6.77
N TYR A 71 -0.51 -25.47 -8.08
CA TYR A 71 -1.21 -24.30 -8.62
C TYR A 71 -2.70 -24.26 -8.25
N GLY A 72 -3.38 -25.41 -8.31
CA GLY A 72 -4.79 -25.52 -7.95
C GLY A 72 -5.03 -25.18 -6.47
N GLU A 73 -4.20 -25.71 -5.58
CA GLU A 73 -4.24 -25.42 -4.14
C GLU A 73 -3.97 -23.94 -3.85
N ILE A 74 -2.94 -23.36 -4.47
CA ILE A 74 -2.60 -21.93 -4.31
C ILE A 74 -3.75 -21.04 -4.81
N LEU A 75 -4.35 -21.37 -5.96
CA LEU A 75 -5.46 -20.60 -6.51
C LEU A 75 -6.68 -20.64 -5.59
N GLU A 76 -6.98 -21.81 -5.01
CA GLU A 76 -8.05 -21.98 -4.04
C GLU A 76 -7.76 -21.17 -2.76
N ASP A 77 -6.56 -21.29 -2.19
CA ASP A 77 -6.14 -20.54 -1.00
C ASP A 77 -6.23 -19.03 -1.21
N MET A 78 -5.76 -18.51 -2.34
CA MET A 78 -5.81 -17.07 -2.65
C MET A 78 -7.26 -16.58 -2.82
N LYS A 79 -8.13 -17.42 -3.39
CA LYS A 79 -9.55 -17.12 -3.52
C LYS A 79 -10.24 -17.12 -2.16
N GLU A 80 -9.98 -18.14 -1.34
CA GLU A 80 -10.56 -18.28 -0.01
C GLU A 80 -10.12 -17.16 0.95
N GLU A 81 -8.85 -16.78 0.88
CA GLU A 81 -8.33 -15.68 1.66
C GLU A 81 -8.88 -14.34 1.14
N GLY A 82 -8.90 -14.14 -0.18
CA GLY A 82 -9.34 -12.90 -0.84
C GLY A 82 -10.80 -12.54 -0.57
N GLN A 83 -11.71 -13.52 -0.57
CA GLN A 83 -13.15 -13.29 -0.36
C GLN A 83 -13.51 -12.82 1.06
N LYS A 84 -12.58 -12.87 2.02
CA LYS A 84 -12.79 -12.39 3.39
C LYS A 84 -12.92 -10.87 3.49
N PHE A 85 -12.43 -10.14 2.48
CA PHE A 85 -12.30 -8.68 2.53
C PHE A 85 -13.38 -7.93 1.74
N GLY A 86 -14.03 -8.61 0.79
CA GLY A 86 -15.06 -8.06 -0.07
C GLY A 86 -15.55 -9.09 -1.09
N ASP A 87 -16.46 -8.66 -1.95
CA ASP A 87 -16.96 -9.50 -3.05
C ASP A 87 -15.88 -9.64 -4.13
N LEU A 88 -15.29 -10.83 -4.19
CA LEU A 88 -14.17 -11.18 -5.06
C LEU A 88 -14.71 -11.69 -6.41
N ILE A 89 -14.38 -10.95 -7.47
CA ILE A 89 -14.82 -11.20 -8.84
C ILE A 89 -13.93 -12.22 -9.55
N ASP A 90 -12.61 -12.04 -9.44
CA ASP A 90 -11.66 -12.91 -10.13
C ASP A 90 -10.31 -13.02 -9.40
N VAL A 91 -9.61 -14.13 -9.65
CA VAL A 91 -8.25 -14.38 -9.18
C VAL A 91 -7.40 -14.84 -10.35
N VAL A 92 -6.33 -14.12 -10.62
CA VAL A 92 -5.39 -14.45 -11.70
C VAL A 92 -3.99 -14.64 -11.15
N ILE A 93 -3.38 -15.78 -11.46
CA ILE A 93 -1.99 -16.09 -11.15
C ILE A 93 -1.30 -16.47 -12.47
N PRO A 94 -0.54 -15.55 -13.10
CA PRO A 94 0.07 -15.80 -14.40
C PRO A 94 1.06 -16.96 -14.35
N ARG A 95 0.80 -18.01 -15.14
CA ARG A 95 1.71 -19.14 -15.36
C ARG A 95 2.41 -19.01 -16.70
N PRO A 96 3.70 -19.36 -16.80
CA PRO A 96 4.35 -19.54 -18.07
C PRO A 96 3.74 -20.73 -18.82
N GLU A 97 3.53 -20.58 -20.13
CA GLU A 97 3.24 -21.74 -20.96
C GLU A 97 4.44 -22.72 -20.95
N PRO A 98 4.24 -24.03 -21.15
CA PRO A 98 5.33 -25.02 -21.07
C PRO A 98 6.55 -24.73 -21.96
N GLU A 99 6.36 -24.00 -23.08
CA GLU A 99 7.43 -23.58 -23.98
C GLU A 99 8.02 -22.20 -23.64
N GLN A 100 7.35 -21.38 -22.82
CA GLN A 100 7.85 -20.09 -22.37
C GLN A 100 8.57 -20.22 -21.02
N LYS A 101 9.81 -19.73 -20.95
CA LYS A 101 10.57 -19.74 -19.69
C LYS A 101 10.13 -18.66 -18.69
N MET A 102 9.48 -17.58 -19.18
CA MET A 102 9.02 -16.46 -18.37
C MET A 102 7.76 -15.83 -19.01
N VAL A 103 6.82 -15.40 -18.16
CA VAL A 103 5.62 -14.65 -18.52
C VAL A 103 5.55 -13.40 -17.65
N ASP A 104 4.96 -12.33 -18.17
CA ASP A 104 4.76 -11.09 -17.44
C ASP A 104 3.94 -11.36 -16.16
N GLY A 105 4.41 -10.84 -15.03
CA GLY A 105 3.77 -11.06 -13.74
C GLY A 105 3.98 -12.45 -13.15
N PHE A 106 4.99 -13.20 -13.60
CA PHE A 106 5.35 -14.49 -12.99
C PHE A 106 5.65 -14.34 -11.49
N GLY A 107 4.99 -15.16 -10.65
CA GLY A 107 5.06 -15.08 -9.19
C GLY A 107 4.21 -13.97 -8.56
N LYS A 108 3.35 -13.29 -9.35
CA LYS A 108 2.36 -12.33 -8.85
C LYS A 108 0.97 -12.98 -8.76
N VAL A 109 0.15 -12.48 -7.82
CA VAL A 109 -1.27 -12.82 -7.70
C VAL A 109 -2.10 -11.56 -7.86
N PHE A 110 -3.14 -11.62 -8.68
CA PHE A 110 -4.07 -10.52 -8.89
C PHE A 110 -5.45 -10.89 -8.36
N LEU A 111 -6.01 -10.02 -7.53
CA LEU A 111 -7.36 -10.17 -6.96
C LEU A 111 -8.24 -9.02 -7.48
N GLU A 112 -9.28 -9.33 -8.24
CA GLU A 112 -10.28 -8.34 -8.67
C GLU A 112 -11.47 -8.37 -7.72
N TYR A 113 -11.83 -7.22 -7.18
CA TYR A 113 -13.00 -7.01 -6.33
C TYR A 113 -14.09 -6.24 -7.07
N SER A 114 -15.34 -6.34 -6.60
CA SER A 114 -16.46 -5.58 -7.16
C SER A 114 -16.37 -4.08 -6.87
N ASP A 115 -15.65 -3.70 -5.81
CA ASP A 115 -15.43 -2.32 -5.40
C ASP A 115 -14.01 -2.08 -4.84
N THR A 116 -13.64 -0.81 -4.73
CA THR A 116 -12.33 -0.40 -4.19
C THR A 116 -12.23 -0.55 -2.67
N ILE A 117 -13.35 -0.71 -1.97
CA ILE A 117 -13.40 -0.83 -0.51
C ILE A 117 -12.89 -2.22 -0.10
N GLY A 118 -13.38 -3.27 -0.75
CA GLY A 118 -12.91 -4.65 -0.57
C GLY A 118 -11.41 -4.78 -0.88
N CYS A 119 -10.98 -4.21 -2.01
CA CYS A 119 -9.58 -4.17 -2.41
C CYS A 119 -8.70 -3.44 -1.37
N THR A 120 -9.15 -2.29 -0.85
CA THR A 120 -8.41 -1.54 0.17
C THR A 120 -8.28 -2.32 1.48
N LYS A 121 -9.34 -3.02 1.91
CA LYS A 121 -9.29 -3.90 3.09
C LYS A 121 -8.30 -5.04 2.89
N ALA A 122 -8.33 -5.68 1.71
CA ALA A 122 -7.40 -6.75 1.36
C ALA A 122 -5.95 -6.26 1.37
N LYS A 123 -5.66 -5.11 0.76
CA LYS A 123 -4.32 -4.49 0.80
C LYS A 123 -3.82 -4.29 2.22
N ALA A 124 -4.65 -3.74 3.09
CA ALA A 124 -4.30 -3.48 4.49
C ALA A 124 -4.07 -4.75 5.32
N ALA A 125 -4.80 -5.83 5.02
CA ALA A 125 -4.72 -7.09 5.75
C ALA A 125 -3.60 -8.02 5.25
N LEU A 126 -3.38 -8.04 3.93
CA LEU A 126 -2.43 -8.95 3.27
C LEU A 126 -1.05 -8.32 3.13
N GLY A 127 -0.97 -7.00 2.93
CA GLY A 127 0.29 -6.27 2.88
C GLY A 127 1.04 -6.36 4.20
N GLY A 128 2.33 -6.71 4.15
CA GLY A 128 3.16 -6.85 5.35
C GLY A 128 3.03 -8.19 6.07
N ARG A 129 2.14 -9.10 5.62
CA ARG A 129 2.02 -10.44 6.18
C ARG A 129 3.23 -11.30 5.80
N LYS A 130 3.68 -12.15 6.73
CA LYS A 130 4.76 -13.11 6.45
C LYS A 130 4.23 -14.32 5.70
N PHE A 131 4.89 -14.64 4.58
CA PHE A 131 4.72 -15.87 3.81
C PHE A 131 6.09 -16.56 3.75
N GLY A 132 6.28 -17.57 4.60
CA GLY A 132 7.60 -18.18 4.82
C GLY A 132 8.63 -17.17 5.32
N TRP A 133 9.69 -16.96 4.52
CA TRP A 133 10.76 -15.99 4.80
C TRP A 133 10.49 -14.60 4.20
N ASN A 134 9.49 -14.50 3.33
CA ASN A 134 9.17 -13.29 2.60
C ASN A 134 8.05 -12.51 3.27
N THR A 135 7.99 -11.22 2.97
CA THR A 135 6.90 -10.34 3.38
C THR A 135 6.05 -10.01 2.17
N ALA A 136 4.77 -10.31 2.23
CA ALA A 136 3.82 -10.01 1.16
C ALA A 136 3.80 -8.52 0.89
N VAL A 137 4.00 -8.16 -0.38
CA VAL A 137 3.84 -6.79 -0.86
C VAL A 137 2.49 -6.71 -1.57
N ALA A 138 1.66 -5.74 -1.17
CA ALA A 138 0.33 -5.53 -1.73
C ALA A 138 0.24 -4.12 -2.33
N ILE A 139 -0.07 -4.01 -3.62
CA ILE A 139 -0.18 -2.74 -4.34
C ILE A 139 -1.48 -2.68 -5.15
N PHE A 140 -2.07 -1.48 -5.27
CA PHE A 140 -3.20 -1.31 -6.19
C PHE A 140 -2.70 -1.42 -7.63
N TYR A 141 -3.38 -2.23 -8.44
CA TYR A 141 -3.02 -2.45 -9.82
C TYR A 141 -3.97 -1.69 -10.76
N PRO A 142 -3.47 -1.05 -11.83
CA PRO A 142 -4.32 -0.38 -12.80
C PRO A 142 -5.30 -1.35 -13.49
N GLU A 143 -6.59 -1.05 -13.39
CA GLU A 143 -7.67 -1.86 -13.98
C GLU A 143 -7.48 -2.03 -15.50
N ASP A 144 -7.05 -0.98 -16.20
CA ASP A 144 -6.85 -1.03 -17.66
C ASP A 144 -5.75 -2.00 -18.09
N LYS A 145 -4.69 -2.13 -17.28
CA LYS A 145 -3.62 -3.11 -17.52
C LYS A 145 -4.08 -4.52 -17.21
N TYR A 146 -4.82 -4.68 -16.10
CA TYR A 146 -5.37 -5.97 -15.70
C TYR A 146 -6.26 -6.58 -16.79
N TYR A 147 -7.22 -5.81 -17.31
CA TYR A 147 -8.13 -6.30 -18.35
C TYR A 147 -7.44 -6.54 -19.71
N LYS A 148 -6.31 -5.88 -19.96
CA LYS A 148 -5.44 -6.15 -21.13
C LYS A 148 -4.52 -7.36 -20.93
N LYS A 149 -4.52 -7.97 -19.73
CA LYS A 149 -3.59 -9.02 -19.32
C LYS A 149 -2.12 -8.58 -19.37
N ASP A 150 -1.87 -7.28 -19.24
CA ASP A 150 -0.53 -6.75 -18.99
C ASP A 150 -0.29 -6.86 -17.48
N TYR A 151 0.58 -7.78 -17.07
CA TYR A 151 0.93 -8.06 -15.67
C TYR A 151 2.37 -7.68 -15.32
N ALA A 152 3.10 -7.07 -16.25
CA ALA A 152 4.52 -6.74 -16.10
C ALA A 152 4.75 -5.61 -15.09
N SER A 153 3.74 -4.74 -14.91
CA SER A 153 3.85 -3.47 -14.17
C SER A 153 3.90 -3.60 -12.66
#